data_AF-A0A0G4EYH2-F1
#
_entry.id   AF-A0A0G4EYH2-F1
#
_cell.length_a   1.000
_cell.length_b   1.000
_cell.length_c   1.000
_cell.angle_alpha   90.00
_cell.angle_beta   90.00
_cell.angle_gamma   90.00
#
_symmetry.space_group_name_H-M   'P 1'
#
loop_
_entity.id
_entity.type
_entity.pdbx_description
1 polymer ?
#
loop_
_entity_poly.entity_id
_entity_poly.type
_entity_poly.pdbx_seq_one_letter_code
_entity_poly.pdbx_strand_id
1 'polypeptide(L)'
;MGDAVTCQIADGRHVILQDPRDIHFVQRALDHKFSFIWDDEFYARVATSAFYDVLVTAIKAKAKGDRQSLREASKIIKKYPGMSDMRFVTLKFLLMSAHDSTIAAALSTMDVFDDEQPPFASSIFWELWEKRVNGKAQHFVKIIYNGREMPVCGGKAECCLDEFLDKIKAKMTLPDGQPLTMRRWCVAPGTPDEELFKDRAFLGRDPPSDPAKRSDFPVCKAVDEGKPLPSVFQMEVPEEESRHHCHHCHGHHHHHHHA
;
A
#
# COMPACT_ATOMS: atom_id res chain seq x y z
N MET A 1 -18.17 -5.82 -10.44
CA MET A 1 -18.32 -6.60 -11.70
C MET A 1 -17.00 -6.71 -12.45
N GLY A 2 -16.28 -5.61 -12.73
CA GLY A 2 -14.96 -5.66 -13.39
C GLY A 2 -13.97 -6.64 -12.73
N ASP A 3 -13.79 -6.54 -11.41
CA ASP A 3 -12.85 -7.37 -10.65
C ASP A 3 -13.14 -8.87 -10.78
N ALA A 4 -14.40 -9.26 -10.62
CA ALA A 4 -14.84 -10.63 -10.79
C ALA A 4 -14.63 -11.16 -12.21
N VAL A 5 -14.84 -10.32 -13.24
CA VAL A 5 -14.61 -10.68 -14.64
C VAL A 5 -13.11 -10.88 -14.89
N THR A 6 -12.26 -9.97 -14.43
CA THR A 6 -10.80 -10.06 -14.57
C THR A 6 -10.23 -11.26 -13.81
N CYS A 7 -10.73 -11.56 -12.62
CA CYS A 7 -10.36 -12.76 -11.86
C CYS A 7 -10.78 -14.06 -12.59
N GLN A 8 -11.99 -14.10 -13.16
CA GLN A 8 -12.44 -15.26 -13.94
C GLN A 8 -11.57 -15.49 -15.18
N ILE A 9 -11.19 -14.42 -15.89
CA ILE A 9 -10.27 -14.49 -17.04
C ILE A 9 -8.89 -15.00 -16.59
N ALA A 10 -8.35 -14.48 -15.49
CA ALA A 10 -7.06 -14.90 -14.94
C ALA A 10 -7.05 -16.37 -14.49
N ASP A 11 -8.17 -16.87 -13.96
CA ASP A 11 -8.37 -18.28 -13.58
C ASP A 11 -8.67 -19.18 -14.79
N GLY A 12 -8.68 -18.64 -16.02
CA GLY A 12 -8.97 -19.38 -17.24
C GLY A 12 -10.43 -19.81 -17.39
N ARG A 13 -11.36 -19.18 -16.66
CA ARG A 13 -12.80 -19.45 -16.74
C ARG A 13 -13.46 -18.70 -17.88
N HIS A 14 -14.57 -19.26 -18.36
CA HIS A 14 -15.47 -18.55 -19.26
C HIS A 14 -16.24 -17.46 -18.50
N VAL A 15 -16.14 -16.24 -19.01
CA VAL A 15 -16.87 -15.07 -18.52
C VAL A 15 -18.15 -14.84 -19.32
N ILE A 16 -19.16 -14.26 -18.67
CA ILE A 16 -20.43 -13.87 -19.32
C ILE A 16 -20.19 -12.78 -20.37
N LEU A 17 -19.30 -11.83 -20.07
CA LEU A 17 -18.89 -10.78 -21.01
C LEU A 17 -17.83 -11.34 -21.96
N GLN A 18 -18.19 -11.58 -23.21
CA GLN A 18 -17.26 -12.12 -24.22
C GLN A 18 -16.66 -11.05 -25.14
N ASP A 19 -17.33 -9.90 -25.30
CA ASP A 19 -16.80 -8.80 -26.10
C ASP A 19 -15.66 -8.10 -25.33
N PRO A 20 -14.43 -8.04 -25.89
CA PRO A 20 -13.32 -7.34 -25.27
C PRO A 20 -13.61 -5.87 -24.92
N ARG A 21 -14.51 -5.21 -25.67
CA ARG A 21 -14.92 -3.82 -25.43
C ARG A 21 -15.75 -3.70 -24.16
N ASP A 22 -16.64 -4.66 -23.91
CA ASP A 22 -17.46 -4.67 -22.70
C ASP A 22 -16.59 -4.97 -21.47
N ILE A 23 -15.65 -5.92 -21.58
CA ILE A 23 -14.66 -6.21 -20.54
C ILE A 23 -13.84 -4.96 -20.22
N HIS A 24 -13.31 -4.29 -21.25
CA HIS A 24 -12.57 -3.05 -21.07
C HIS A 24 -13.43 -1.95 -20.44
N PHE A 25 -14.70 -1.82 -20.83
CA PHE A 25 -15.59 -0.81 -20.28
C PHE A 25 -15.81 -1.02 -18.76
N VAL A 26 -16.07 -2.27 -18.35
CA VAL A 26 -16.31 -2.58 -16.94
C VAL A 26 -15.04 -2.51 -16.10
N GLN A 27 -13.87 -2.80 -16.67
CA GLN A 27 -12.58 -2.60 -16.03
C GLN A 27 -12.29 -1.10 -15.85
N ARG A 28 -12.46 -0.28 -16.89
CA ARG A 28 -12.27 1.18 -16.78
C ARG A 28 -13.19 1.82 -15.74
N ALA A 29 -14.45 1.39 -15.67
CA ALA A 29 -15.38 1.86 -14.65
C ALA A 29 -14.91 1.48 -13.23
N LEU A 30 -14.29 0.31 -13.07
CA LEU A 30 -13.67 -0.11 -11.84
C LEU A 30 -12.42 0.71 -11.52
N ASP A 31 -11.53 0.93 -12.48
CA ASP A 31 -10.32 1.74 -12.33
C ASP A 31 -10.67 3.16 -11.87
N HIS A 32 -11.69 3.80 -12.46
CA HIS A 32 -12.16 5.12 -12.01
C HIS A 32 -12.69 5.13 -10.57
N LYS A 33 -13.44 4.10 -10.16
CA LYS A 33 -13.88 3.97 -8.77
C LYS A 33 -12.67 3.77 -7.86
N PHE A 34 -11.71 2.97 -8.32
CA PHE A 34 -10.55 2.57 -7.55
C PHE A 34 -9.59 3.74 -7.33
N SER A 35 -9.26 4.48 -8.38
CA SER A 35 -8.41 5.68 -8.29
C SER A 35 -9.04 6.76 -7.41
N PHE A 36 -10.36 6.96 -7.47
CA PHE A 36 -11.02 7.92 -6.58
C PHE A 36 -10.80 7.62 -5.08
N ILE A 37 -10.67 6.35 -4.71
CA ILE A 37 -10.47 5.94 -3.31
C ILE A 37 -8.98 5.86 -2.96
N TRP A 38 -8.18 5.25 -3.84
CA TRP A 38 -6.81 4.83 -3.53
C TRP A 38 -5.73 5.75 -4.11
N ASP A 39 -6.06 6.62 -5.06
CA ASP A 39 -5.20 7.72 -5.50
C ASP A 39 -5.44 9.03 -4.72
N ASP A 40 -6.39 9.04 -3.78
CA ASP A 40 -6.46 10.14 -2.84
C ASP A 40 -5.17 10.16 -2.00
N GLU A 41 -4.33 11.17 -2.26
CA GLU A 41 -3.01 11.29 -1.61
C GLU A 41 -3.08 11.08 -0.10
N PHE A 42 -4.08 11.67 0.57
CA PHE A 42 -4.19 11.55 2.00
C PHE A 42 -4.51 10.11 2.41
N TYR A 43 -5.54 9.51 1.80
CA TYR A 43 -5.91 8.12 2.05
C TYR A 43 -4.72 7.18 1.80
N ALA A 44 -4.03 7.35 0.68
CA ALA A 44 -2.88 6.54 0.29
C ALA A 44 -1.75 6.61 1.33
N ARG A 45 -1.42 7.82 1.81
CA ARG A 45 -0.39 8.04 2.83
C ARG A 45 -0.76 7.40 4.17
N VAL A 46 -2.02 7.52 4.58
CA VAL A 46 -2.53 6.91 5.82
C VAL A 46 -2.45 5.39 5.74
N ALA A 47 -3.01 4.81 4.67
CA ALA A 47 -3.06 3.36 4.44
C ALA A 47 -1.66 2.72 4.37
N THR A 48 -0.66 3.47 3.91
CA THR A 48 0.72 2.96 3.74
C THR A 48 1.70 3.43 4.81
N SER A 49 1.28 4.26 5.76
CA SER A 49 2.16 4.85 6.79
C SER A 49 2.98 3.79 7.55
N ALA A 50 2.33 2.71 7.99
CA ALA A 50 2.98 1.61 8.68
C ALA A 50 4.00 0.87 7.80
N PHE A 51 3.65 0.65 6.53
CA PHE A 51 4.52 0.00 5.56
C PHE A 51 5.77 0.86 5.28
N TYR A 52 5.58 2.16 5.02
CA TYR A 52 6.69 3.05 4.73
C TYR A 52 7.61 3.28 5.92
N ASP A 53 7.11 3.30 7.16
CA ASP A 53 7.98 3.38 8.34
C ASP A 53 8.89 2.15 8.45
N VAL A 54 8.34 0.94 8.24
CA VAL A 54 9.13 -0.31 8.20
C VAL A 54 10.14 -0.27 7.06
N LEU A 55 9.72 0.10 5.85
CA LEU A 55 10.56 0.13 4.65
C LEU A 55 11.71 1.12 4.80
N VAL A 56 11.42 2.36 5.17
CA VAL A 56 12.41 3.43 5.36
C VAL A 56 13.39 3.08 6.47
N THR A 57 12.89 2.59 7.61
CA THR A 57 13.72 2.13 8.72
C THR A 57 14.64 0.99 8.28
N ALA A 58 14.11 0.03 7.53
CA ALA A 58 14.86 -1.12 7.04
C ALA A 58 15.97 -0.70 6.07
N ILE A 59 15.62 0.02 5.00
CA ILE A 59 16.56 0.43 3.94
C ILE A 59 17.67 1.33 4.52
N LYS A 60 17.31 2.32 5.35
CA LYS A 60 18.27 3.23 5.97
C LYS A 60 19.29 2.49 6.85
N ALA A 61 18.83 1.54 7.67
CA ALA A 61 19.72 0.77 8.52
C ALA A 61 20.60 -0.20 7.72
N LYS A 62 20.06 -0.78 6.64
CA LYS A 62 20.81 -1.68 5.75
C LYS A 62 21.89 -0.95 4.95
N ALA A 63 21.62 0.27 4.50
CA ALA A 63 22.60 1.11 3.80
C ALA A 63 23.76 1.55 4.70
N LYS A 64 23.50 1.82 5.98
CA LYS A 64 24.58 2.09 6.93
C LYS A 64 25.43 0.85 7.21
N GLY A 65 24.80 -0.33 7.26
CA GLY A 65 25.46 -1.62 7.45
C GLY A 65 26.07 -1.87 8.84
N ASP A 66 26.09 -0.87 9.72
CA ASP A 66 26.68 -1.00 11.05
C ASP A 66 25.75 -1.75 12.02
N ARG A 67 26.37 -2.46 12.99
CA ARG A 67 25.65 -3.31 13.94
C ARG A 67 24.68 -2.53 14.84
N GLN A 68 24.96 -1.27 15.15
CA GLN A 68 24.13 -0.48 16.05
C GLN A 68 22.84 -0.08 15.32
N SER A 69 22.95 0.52 14.13
CA SER A 69 21.80 0.90 13.30
C SER A 69 20.90 -0.29 13.01
N LEU A 70 21.47 -1.46 12.71
CA LEU A 70 20.69 -2.68 12.47
C LEU A 70 19.93 -3.16 13.72
N ARG A 71 20.53 -3.05 14.91
CA ARG A 71 19.87 -3.42 16.17
C ARG A 71 18.75 -2.46 16.55
N GLU A 72 18.97 -1.16 16.34
CA GLU A 72 17.96 -0.13 16.60
C GLU A 72 16.75 -0.30 15.67
N ALA A 73 17.00 -0.43 14.37
CA ALA A 73 15.94 -0.72 13.39
C ALA A 73 15.19 -2.01 13.71
N SER A 74 15.89 -3.07 14.12
CA SER A 74 15.24 -4.31 14.52
C SER A 74 14.27 -4.13 15.70
N LYS A 75 14.58 -3.25 16.67
CA LYS A 75 13.68 -2.97 17.80
C LYS A 75 12.43 -2.21 17.37
N ILE A 76 12.55 -1.34 16.37
CA ILE A 76 11.41 -0.58 15.82
C ILE A 76 10.52 -1.50 15.00
N ILE A 77 11.08 -2.20 14.01
CA ILE A 77 10.34 -3.07 13.09
C ILE A 77 9.59 -4.17 13.84
N LYS A 78 10.17 -4.76 14.88
CA LYS A 78 9.53 -5.82 15.68
C LYS A 78 8.27 -5.39 16.44
N LYS A 79 7.99 -4.08 16.53
CA LYS A 79 6.73 -3.58 17.11
C LYS A 79 5.55 -3.72 16.15
N TYR A 80 5.80 -3.91 14.86
CA TYR A 80 4.74 -4.07 13.87
C TYR A 80 4.17 -5.49 13.92
N PRO A 81 2.84 -5.65 13.74
CA PRO A 81 2.19 -6.95 13.67
C PRO A 81 2.85 -7.86 12.62
N GLY A 82 3.08 -9.12 12.98
CA GLY A 82 3.73 -10.11 12.10
C GLY A 82 5.25 -9.98 11.95
N MET A 83 5.88 -8.99 12.59
CA MET A 83 7.32 -8.72 12.44
C MET A 83 8.18 -9.14 13.65
N SER A 84 7.58 -9.64 14.74
CA SER A 84 8.27 -9.96 16.01
C SER A 84 9.42 -10.97 15.85
N ASP A 85 9.18 -11.98 15.01
CA ASP A 85 10.09 -13.12 14.79
C ASP A 85 11.12 -12.85 13.69
N MET A 86 11.04 -11.67 13.05
CA MET A 86 11.95 -11.29 11.99
C MET A 86 13.40 -11.19 12.49
N ARG A 87 14.30 -11.91 11.81
CA ARG A 87 15.75 -11.81 12.02
C ARG A 87 16.33 -10.67 11.19
N PHE A 88 15.95 -9.44 11.53
CA PHE A 88 16.26 -8.25 10.72
C PHE A 88 17.75 -8.08 10.40
N VAL A 89 18.66 -8.35 11.34
CA VAL A 89 20.12 -8.19 11.14
C VAL A 89 20.62 -8.98 9.93
N THR A 90 20.19 -10.24 9.79
CA THR A 90 20.61 -11.14 8.70
C THR A 90 19.66 -11.14 7.51
N LEU A 91 18.50 -10.49 7.61
CA LEU A 91 17.51 -10.40 6.54
C LEU A 91 18.09 -9.77 5.28
N LYS A 92 17.89 -10.42 4.13
CA LYS A 92 18.29 -9.92 2.81
C LYS A 92 17.11 -9.67 1.88
N PHE A 93 16.00 -10.37 2.12
CA PHE A 93 14.79 -10.28 1.34
C PHE A 93 13.59 -10.34 2.29
N LEU A 94 12.62 -9.45 2.06
CA LEU A 94 11.35 -9.40 2.78
C LEU A 94 10.23 -9.43 1.75
N LEU A 95 9.38 -10.45 1.83
CA LEU A 95 8.19 -10.55 1.02
C LEU A 95 6.97 -10.25 1.90
N MET A 96 6.14 -9.31 1.46
CA MET A 96 4.86 -9.01 2.08
C MET A 96 3.77 -9.34 1.08
N SER A 97 2.77 -10.12 1.52
CA SER A 97 1.53 -10.28 0.75
C SER A 97 0.70 -9.02 0.94
N ALA A 98 0.10 -8.54 -0.14
CA ALA A 98 -0.62 -7.28 -0.18
C ALA A 98 -1.90 -7.43 -1.02
N HIS A 99 -2.84 -6.51 -0.80
CA HIS A 99 -3.98 -6.31 -1.69
C HIS A 99 -3.60 -5.33 -2.79
N ASP A 100 -4.34 -5.36 -3.90
CA ASP A 100 -4.31 -4.35 -4.96
C ASP A 100 -4.38 -2.92 -4.40
N SER A 101 -5.24 -2.69 -3.40
CA SER A 101 -5.40 -1.41 -2.72
C SER A 101 -4.13 -0.95 -2.00
N THR A 102 -3.39 -1.91 -1.42
CA THR A 102 -2.11 -1.64 -0.76
C THR A 102 -1.05 -1.24 -1.78
N ILE A 103 -1.02 -1.91 -2.93
CA ILE A 103 -0.10 -1.62 -4.04
C ILE A 103 -0.40 -0.23 -4.62
N ALA A 104 -1.66 0.07 -4.91
CA ALA A 104 -2.07 1.37 -5.44
C ALA A 104 -1.76 2.51 -4.47
N ALA A 105 -2.12 2.37 -3.19
CA ALA A 105 -1.79 3.37 -2.17
C ALA A 105 -0.27 3.58 -2.05
N ALA A 106 0.54 2.51 -2.19
CA ALA A 106 1.99 2.62 -2.16
C ALA A 106 2.52 3.40 -3.37
N LEU A 107 2.02 3.11 -4.58
CA LEU A 107 2.37 3.84 -5.80
C LEU A 107 1.92 5.31 -5.74
N SER A 108 0.71 5.57 -5.23
CA SER A 108 0.13 6.92 -5.12
C SER A 108 0.94 7.76 -4.14
N THR A 109 1.33 7.19 -3.00
CA THR A 109 2.24 7.85 -2.04
C THR A 109 3.58 8.25 -2.65
N MET A 110 4.06 7.49 -3.64
CA MET A 110 5.29 7.79 -4.39
C MET A 110 5.06 8.72 -5.59
N ASP A 111 3.84 9.18 -5.84
CA ASP A 111 3.42 9.98 -6.99
C ASP A 111 3.68 9.26 -8.34
N VAL A 112 3.49 7.95 -8.38
CA VAL A 112 3.73 7.12 -9.58
C VAL A 112 2.61 6.13 -9.87
N PHE A 113 1.44 6.31 -9.25
CA PHE A 113 0.25 5.56 -9.61
C PHE A 113 -0.29 6.06 -10.95
N ASP A 114 -0.83 5.14 -11.75
CA ASP A 114 -1.29 5.38 -13.12
C ASP A 114 -2.82 5.36 -13.24
N ASP A 115 -3.53 5.51 -12.11
CA ASP A 115 -4.99 5.47 -12.01
C ASP A 115 -5.64 4.13 -12.43
N GLU A 116 -4.84 3.08 -12.62
CA GLU A 116 -5.32 1.75 -12.98
C GLU A 116 -5.22 0.80 -11.77
N GLN A 117 -6.28 0.01 -11.53
CA GLN A 117 -6.24 -0.97 -10.46
C GLN A 117 -5.10 -1.97 -10.71
N PRO A 118 -4.23 -2.25 -9.72
CA PRO A 118 -3.16 -3.21 -9.92
C PRO A 118 -3.71 -4.59 -10.32
N PRO A 119 -3.24 -5.16 -11.44
CA PRO A 119 -3.74 -6.45 -11.92
C PRO A 119 -3.41 -7.58 -10.94
N PHE A 120 -4.09 -8.72 -11.11
CA PHE A 120 -3.82 -9.93 -10.34
C PHE A 120 -2.33 -10.30 -10.40
N ALA A 121 -1.79 -10.75 -9.26
CA ALA A 121 -0.36 -11.06 -9.07
C ALA A 121 0.60 -9.88 -9.30
N SER A 122 0.12 -8.64 -9.13
CA SER A 122 0.98 -7.47 -9.14
C SER A 122 2.06 -7.52 -8.05
N SER A 123 3.20 -6.93 -8.35
CA SER A 123 4.34 -6.85 -7.44
C SER A 123 5.05 -5.51 -7.53
N ILE A 124 5.48 -5.01 -6.37
CA ILE A 124 6.42 -3.89 -6.28
C ILE A 124 7.66 -4.37 -5.54
N PHE A 125 8.83 -4.12 -6.12
CA PHE A 125 10.13 -4.36 -5.50
C PHE A 125 10.78 -3.04 -5.13
N TRP A 126 11.29 -2.96 -3.90
CA TRP A 126 12.20 -1.91 -3.46
C TRP A 126 13.58 -2.52 -3.25
N GLU A 127 14.52 -2.20 -4.13
CA GLU A 127 15.86 -2.75 -4.11
C GLU A 127 16.86 -1.70 -3.63
N LEU A 128 17.69 -2.07 -2.65
CA LEU A 128 18.80 -1.24 -2.17
C LEU A 128 20.09 -1.68 -2.86
N TRP A 129 20.69 -0.76 -3.62
CA TRP A 129 21.92 -0.95 -4.37
C TRP A 129 23.05 -0.12 -3.76
N GLU A 130 24.28 -0.64 -3.82
CA GLU A 130 25.51 0.10 -3.53
C GLU A 130 26.33 0.23 -4.82
N LYS A 131 26.78 1.45 -5.14
CA LYS A 131 27.67 1.73 -6.28
C LYS A 131 28.85 2.58 -5.83
N ARG A 132 29.98 2.47 -6.54
CA ARG A 132 31.14 3.35 -6.35
C ARG A 132 31.01 4.55 -7.28
N VAL A 133 30.86 5.74 -6.71
CA VAL A 133 30.82 7.01 -7.45
C VAL A 133 31.96 7.88 -6.94
N ASN A 134 32.86 8.29 -7.84
CA ASN A 134 34.07 9.06 -7.50
C ASN A 134 34.88 8.44 -6.35
N GLY A 135 35.01 7.11 -6.34
CA GLY A 135 35.74 6.34 -5.32
C GLY A 135 34.99 6.11 -4.00
N LYS A 136 33.84 6.76 -3.78
CA LYS A 136 33.02 6.62 -2.56
C LYS A 136 31.85 5.68 -2.79
N ALA A 137 31.52 4.85 -1.79
CA ALA A 137 30.30 4.05 -1.82
C ALA A 137 29.09 4.98 -1.68
N GLN A 138 28.12 4.83 -2.58
CA GLN A 138 26.84 5.54 -2.58
C GLN A 138 25.72 4.53 -2.71
N HIS A 139 24.61 4.80 -2.03
CA HIS A 139 23.44 3.93 -2.01
C HIS A 139 22.34 4.49 -2.89
N PHE A 140 21.67 3.59 -3.59
CA PHE A 140 20.56 3.89 -4.48
C PHE A 140 19.38 2.97 -4.19
N VAL A 141 18.17 3.48 -4.40
CA VAL A 141 16.94 2.70 -4.32
C VAL A 141 16.35 2.61 -5.72
N LYS A 142 16.03 1.37 -6.12
CA LYS A 142 15.31 1.09 -7.36
C LYS A 142 13.93 0.56 -7.02
N ILE A 143 12.91 1.09 -7.68
CA ILE A 143 11.52 0.70 -7.50
C ILE A 143 11.05 0.05 -8.80
N ILE A 144 10.55 -1.17 -8.72
CA ILE A 144 10.10 -1.94 -9.88
C ILE A 144 8.66 -2.38 -9.65
N TYR A 145 7.73 -1.92 -10.49
CA TYR A 145 6.33 -2.34 -10.47
C TYR A 145 6.04 -3.18 -11.71
N ASN A 146 5.62 -4.43 -11.51
CA ASN A 146 5.30 -5.37 -12.60
C ASN A 146 6.39 -5.46 -13.70
N GLY A 147 7.65 -5.47 -13.26
CA GLY A 147 8.83 -5.55 -14.15
C GLY A 147 9.26 -4.21 -14.76
N ARG A 148 8.55 -3.11 -14.48
CA ARG A 148 8.86 -1.76 -14.97
C ARG A 148 9.49 -0.91 -13.88
N GLU A 149 10.57 -0.19 -14.22
CA GLU A 149 11.21 0.76 -13.32
C GLU A 149 10.34 2.01 -13.13
N MET A 150 10.14 2.42 -11.88
CA MET A 150 9.28 3.55 -11.53
C MET A 150 10.10 4.83 -11.31
N PRO A 151 9.74 5.96 -11.96
CA PRO A 151 10.51 7.19 -11.93
C PRO A 151 10.26 8.05 -10.67
N VAL A 152 10.42 7.46 -9.47
CA VAL A 152 10.00 8.06 -8.19
C VAL A 152 10.76 9.36 -7.86
N CYS A 153 12.00 9.50 -8.31
CA CYS A 153 12.91 10.60 -7.94
C CYS A 153 13.28 11.47 -9.14
N GLY A 154 12.36 12.37 -9.50
CA GLY A 154 12.59 13.36 -10.56
C GLY A 154 12.77 12.76 -11.96
N GLY A 155 12.03 11.70 -12.30
CA GLY A 155 12.08 11.09 -13.62
C GLY A 155 13.16 10.02 -13.81
N LYS A 156 13.99 9.75 -12.80
CA LYS A 156 15.10 8.80 -12.89
C LYS A 156 14.68 7.39 -12.51
N ALA A 157 15.22 6.40 -13.24
CA ALA A 157 15.10 4.97 -12.97
C ALA A 157 15.63 4.53 -11.59
N GLU A 158 16.65 5.24 -11.10
CA GLU A 158 17.28 4.98 -9.82
C GLU A 158 17.29 6.25 -8.98
N CYS A 159 16.94 6.10 -7.71
CA CYS A 159 16.94 7.20 -6.76
C CYS A 159 18.18 7.16 -5.87
N CYS A 160 18.83 8.29 -5.62
CA CYS A 160 19.78 8.37 -4.51
C CYS A 160 19.05 8.05 -3.21
N LEU A 161 19.67 7.29 -2.31
CA LEU A 161 18.99 6.87 -1.08
C LEU A 161 18.43 8.06 -0.29
N ASP A 162 19.22 9.12 -0.10
CA ASP A 162 18.77 10.30 0.67
C ASP A 162 17.57 11.00 0.00
N GLU A 163 17.56 11.09 -1.33
CA GLU A 163 16.45 11.67 -2.09
C GLU A 163 15.16 10.84 -1.92
N PHE A 164 15.26 9.51 -1.92
CA PHE A 164 14.13 8.62 -1.66
C PHE A 164 13.61 8.80 -0.23
N LEU A 165 14.52 8.78 0.75
CA LEU A 165 14.16 8.93 2.17
C LEU A 165 13.49 10.28 2.43
N ASP A 166 14.00 11.36 1.85
CA ASP A 166 13.43 12.70 2.00
C ASP A 166 12.05 12.81 1.35
N LYS A 167 11.86 12.23 0.15
CA LYS A 167 10.55 12.19 -0.51
C LYS A 167 9.51 11.44 0.35
N ILE A 168 9.82 10.23 0.80
CA ILE A 168 8.89 9.47 1.65
C ILE A 168 8.66 10.18 2.98
N LYS A 169 9.71 10.74 3.61
CA LYS A 169 9.56 11.49 4.86
C LYS A 169 8.65 12.71 4.68
N ALA A 170 8.78 13.45 3.58
CA ALA A 170 7.90 14.59 3.30
C ALA A 170 6.44 14.14 3.19
N LYS A 171 6.18 13.02 2.50
CA LYS A 171 4.85 12.38 2.45
C LYS A 171 4.40 11.81 3.80
N MET A 172 5.29 11.48 4.72
CA MET A 172 4.93 10.92 6.03
C MET A 172 4.99 11.96 7.17
N THR A 173 5.10 13.25 6.85
CA THR A 173 5.13 14.34 7.84
C THR A 173 3.90 15.24 7.69
N LEU A 174 3.27 15.55 8.80
CA LEU A 174 2.15 16.50 8.89
C LEU A 174 2.68 17.96 8.92
N PRO A 175 1.84 18.97 8.66
CA PRO A 175 2.25 20.38 8.70
C PRO A 175 2.79 20.84 10.06
N ASP A 176 2.38 20.18 11.15
CA ASP A 176 2.90 20.41 12.51
C ASP A 176 4.29 19.77 12.74
N GLY A 177 4.88 19.16 11.72
CA GLY A 177 6.16 18.47 11.76
C GLY A 177 6.11 17.07 12.40
N GLN A 178 4.94 16.59 12.82
CA GLN A 178 4.80 15.27 13.42
C GLN A 178 4.66 14.16 12.35
N PRO A 179 5.05 12.91 12.66
CA PRO A 179 4.83 11.79 11.76
C PRO A 179 3.34 11.49 11.55
N LEU A 180 2.96 11.24 10.30
CA LEU A 180 1.67 10.67 9.94
C LEU A 180 1.63 9.22 10.42
N THR A 181 0.69 8.90 11.31
CA THR A 181 0.42 7.53 11.74
C THR A 181 -1.08 7.31 11.81
N MET A 182 -1.53 6.06 11.58
CA MET A 182 -2.94 5.66 11.80
C MET A 182 -3.45 6.08 13.18
N ARG A 183 -2.60 5.97 14.21
CA ARG A 183 -2.96 6.37 15.57
C ARG A 183 -3.12 7.88 15.68
N ARG A 184 -2.20 8.67 15.13
CA ARG A 184 -2.30 10.15 15.15
C ARG A 184 -3.57 10.59 14.43
N TRP A 185 -3.84 10.01 13.27
CA TRP A 185 -5.07 10.22 12.51
C TRP A 185 -6.32 9.96 13.36
N CYS A 186 -6.35 8.85 14.09
CA CYS A 186 -7.52 8.45 14.86
C CYS A 186 -7.54 8.90 16.33
N VAL A 187 -6.53 9.55 16.91
CA VAL A 187 -6.47 9.77 18.39
C VAL A 187 -6.35 11.24 18.77
N ALA A 188 -6.14 12.18 17.85
CA ALA A 188 -6.03 13.59 18.21
C ALA A 188 -7.38 14.33 18.09
N PRO A 189 -8.11 14.58 19.19
CA PRO A 189 -9.22 15.53 19.18
C PRO A 189 -8.67 16.95 18.99
N GLY A 190 -9.19 17.68 18.00
CA GLY A 190 -8.87 19.10 17.77
C GLY A 190 -7.56 19.40 17.01
N THR A 191 -6.96 18.42 16.32
CA THR A 191 -5.90 18.67 15.31
C THR A 191 -6.50 19.10 13.97
N PRO A 192 -5.73 19.73 13.07
CA PRO A 192 -6.22 20.56 11.95
C PRO A 192 -6.78 19.74 10.77
N ASP A 193 -7.37 18.58 11.04
CA ASP A 193 -7.47 17.49 10.09
C ASP A 193 -8.57 17.65 9.02
N GLU A 194 -9.68 18.35 9.30
CA GLU A 194 -10.58 18.80 8.22
C GLU A 194 -9.97 19.94 7.40
N GLU A 195 -9.14 20.78 8.02
CA GLU A 195 -8.46 21.89 7.34
C GLU A 195 -7.25 21.42 6.52
N LEU A 196 -6.67 20.27 6.86
CA LEU A 196 -5.63 19.58 6.09
C LEU A 196 -6.11 19.16 4.71
N PHE A 197 -7.38 18.73 4.61
CA PHE A 197 -8.04 18.52 3.32
C PHE A 197 -8.35 19.81 2.58
N LYS A 198 -8.14 20.99 3.18
CA LYS A 198 -8.23 22.30 2.53
C LYS A 198 -6.84 22.89 2.26
N ASP A 199 -5.79 22.31 2.84
CA ASP A 199 -4.41 22.77 2.67
C ASP A 199 -3.83 22.25 1.36
N ARG A 200 -3.86 23.12 0.35
CA ARG A 200 -3.30 22.87 -0.97
C ARG A 200 -1.80 22.54 -0.94
N ALA A 201 -1.03 23.11 -0.01
CA ALA A 201 0.40 22.84 0.07
C ALA A 201 0.66 21.43 0.61
N PHE A 202 -0.20 20.96 1.51
CA PHE A 202 -0.14 19.60 2.03
C PHE A 202 -0.62 18.56 1.00
N LEU A 203 -1.68 18.85 0.25
CA LEU A 203 -2.26 17.96 -0.75
C LEU A 203 -1.53 17.98 -2.10
N GLY A 204 -0.64 18.94 -2.35
CA GLY A 204 -0.01 19.11 -3.66
C GLY A 204 -0.97 19.38 -4.83
N ARG A 205 -2.28 19.53 -4.57
CA ARG A 205 -3.37 19.72 -5.53
C ARG A 205 -4.51 20.52 -4.91
N ASP A 206 -5.47 20.92 -5.74
CA ASP A 206 -6.67 21.60 -5.25
C ASP A 206 -7.52 20.62 -4.41
N PRO A 207 -8.02 21.08 -3.24
CA PRO A 207 -8.77 20.23 -2.33
C PRO A 207 -10.11 19.76 -2.91
N PRO A 208 -10.56 18.52 -2.61
CA PRO A 208 -11.85 18.03 -3.07
C PRO A 208 -13.01 18.82 -2.43
N SER A 209 -14.13 18.94 -3.15
CA SER A 209 -15.31 19.69 -2.67
C SER A 209 -15.98 19.08 -1.44
N ASP A 210 -15.83 17.76 -1.25
CA ASP A 210 -16.31 17.02 -0.09
C ASP A 210 -15.22 16.01 0.35
N PRO A 211 -14.29 16.42 1.23
CA PRO A 211 -13.22 15.56 1.67
C PRO A 211 -13.68 14.45 2.62
N ALA A 212 -12.94 13.35 2.65
CA ALA A 212 -13.18 12.24 3.57
C ALA A 212 -13.11 12.73 5.04
N LYS A 213 -14.09 12.36 5.85
CA LYS A 213 -14.19 12.71 7.27
C LYS A 213 -13.66 11.56 8.11
N ARG A 214 -13.24 11.88 9.34
CA ARG A 214 -12.80 10.87 10.32
C ARG A 214 -13.83 9.75 10.54
N SER A 215 -15.12 10.09 10.48
CA SER A 215 -16.24 9.13 10.59
C SER A 215 -16.27 8.08 9.48
N ASP A 216 -15.62 8.37 8.35
CA ASP A 216 -15.63 7.50 7.18
C ASP A 216 -14.60 6.36 7.33
N PHE A 217 -13.75 6.42 8.37
CA PHE A 217 -12.72 5.43 8.66
C PHE A 217 -13.14 4.51 9.82
N PRO A 218 -13.43 3.22 9.58
CA PRO A 218 -13.85 2.27 10.62
C PRO A 218 -12.89 2.18 11.81
N VAL A 219 -11.59 2.29 11.54
CA VAL A 219 -10.53 2.30 12.55
C VAL A 219 -10.62 3.50 13.49
N CYS A 220 -10.97 4.69 12.97
CA CYS A 220 -11.12 5.86 13.81
C CYS A 220 -12.41 5.81 14.63
N LYS A 221 -13.49 5.28 14.05
CA LYS A 221 -14.72 4.98 14.78
C LYS A 221 -14.46 4.00 15.94
N ALA A 222 -13.67 2.95 15.71
CA ALA A 222 -13.29 2.00 16.77
C ALA A 222 -12.50 2.68 17.90
N VAL A 223 -11.58 3.59 17.56
CA VAL A 223 -10.83 4.39 18.56
C VAL A 223 -11.76 5.31 19.35
N ASP A 224 -12.65 6.02 18.67
CA ASP A 224 -13.61 6.94 19.30
C ASP A 224 -14.56 6.21 20.25
N GLU A 225 -14.89 4.95 19.94
CA GLU A 225 -15.70 4.05 20.77
C GLU A 225 -14.88 3.37 21.90
N GLY A 226 -13.58 3.67 22.04
CA GLY A 226 -12.71 3.05 23.04
C GLY A 226 -12.46 1.56 22.83
N LYS A 227 -12.76 1.05 21.63
CA LYS A 227 -12.55 -0.36 21.28
C LYS A 227 -11.06 -0.62 21.04
N PRO A 228 -10.57 -1.84 21.35
CA PRO A 228 -9.24 -2.24 20.90
C PRO A 228 -9.17 -2.09 19.38
N LEU A 229 -8.12 -1.42 18.91
CA LEU A 229 -7.87 -1.24 17.49
C LEU A 229 -7.86 -2.62 16.82
N PRO A 230 -8.64 -2.83 15.74
CA PRO A 230 -8.44 -4.00 14.90
C PRO A 230 -6.97 -4.00 14.45
N SER A 231 -6.38 -5.18 14.25
CA SER A 231 -5.05 -5.21 13.63
C SER A 231 -5.14 -4.38 12.35
N VAL A 232 -4.13 -3.57 12.03
CA VAL A 232 -4.15 -2.56 10.94
C VAL A 232 -4.55 -3.15 9.56
N PHE A 233 -4.68 -4.47 9.45
CA PHE A 233 -5.13 -5.21 8.26
C PHE A 233 -6.53 -5.86 8.37
N GLN A 234 -7.23 -5.73 9.49
CA GLN A 234 -8.62 -6.16 9.66
C GLN A 234 -9.57 -4.97 9.50
N MET A 235 -9.55 -4.34 8.33
CA MET A 235 -10.73 -3.60 7.88
C MET A 235 -11.71 -4.66 7.34
N GLU A 236 -12.47 -5.29 8.24
CA GLU A 236 -13.60 -6.11 7.83
C GLU A 236 -14.61 -5.20 7.12
N VAL A 237 -14.80 -5.43 5.83
CA VAL A 237 -15.93 -4.86 5.08
C VAL A 237 -17.20 -5.37 5.77
N PRO A 238 -18.18 -4.51 6.11
CA PRO A 238 -19.40 -4.94 6.79
C PRO A 238 -20.05 -6.15 6.09
N GLU A 239 -20.31 -7.23 6.84
CA GLU A 239 -20.86 -8.50 6.35
C GLU A 239 -22.25 -8.41 5.68
N GLU A 240 -22.90 -7.24 5.67
CA GLU A 240 -24.23 -7.09 5.10
C GLU A 240 -24.28 -7.15 3.56
N GLU A 241 -23.15 -7.04 2.86
CA GLU A 241 -23.09 -7.24 1.38
C GLU A 241 -22.57 -8.63 0.95
N SER A 242 -22.12 -9.50 1.87
CA SER A 242 -21.54 -10.81 1.53
C SER A 242 -22.52 -11.99 1.66
N ARG A 243 -23.78 -11.74 2.08
CA ARG A 243 -24.85 -12.74 2.12
C ARG A 243 -25.50 -12.97 0.75
N HIS A 244 -24.73 -13.32 -0.26
CA HIS A 244 -25.20 -14.14 -1.39
C HIS A 244 -24.31 -15.38 -1.45
N HIS A 245 -24.47 -16.25 -0.44
CA HIS A 245 -23.79 -17.53 -0.39
C HIS A 245 -24.29 -18.45 -1.50
N CYS A 246 -23.35 -18.81 -2.36
CA CYS A 246 -23.44 -19.85 -3.37
C CYS A 246 -23.56 -21.22 -2.67
N HIS A 247 -24.77 -21.59 -2.27
CA HIS A 247 -25.09 -22.97 -1.88
C HIS A 247 -25.21 -23.82 -3.13
N HIS A 248 -24.10 -24.29 -3.71
CA HIS A 248 -24.04 -25.53 -4.51
C HIS A 248 -22.59 -25.80 -4.91
N CYS A 249 -21.86 -26.54 -4.07
CA CYS A 249 -20.71 -27.35 -4.50
C CYS A 249 -20.30 -28.29 -3.36
N HIS A 250 -21.10 -29.33 -3.13
CA HIS A 250 -20.65 -30.53 -2.43
C HIS A 250 -21.01 -31.76 -3.25
N GLY A 251 -19.97 -32.53 -3.58
CA GLY A 251 -20.06 -33.94 -3.92
C GLY A 251 -20.09 -34.27 -5.41
N HIS A 252 -18.93 -34.62 -5.97
CA HIS A 252 -18.78 -35.96 -6.55
C HIS A 252 -17.30 -36.30 -6.78
N HIS A 253 -16.80 -37.20 -5.94
CA HIS A 253 -15.57 -37.94 -6.17
C HIS A 253 -15.93 -39.42 -6.42
N HIS A 254 -15.22 -40.00 -7.40
CA HIS A 254 -14.98 -41.43 -7.67
C HIS A 254 -16.12 -42.32 -8.23
N HIS A 255 -15.87 -42.86 -9.43
CA HIS A 255 -15.40 -44.25 -9.58
C HIS A 255 -14.80 -44.50 -10.98
N HIS A 256 -13.50 -44.81 -11.02
CA HIS A 256 -12.90 -45.56 -12.13
C HIS A 256 -13.12 -47.05 -11.85
N HIS A 257 -13.74 -47.75 -12.78
CA HIS A 257 -13.75 -49.21 -12.81
C HIS A 257 -12.84 -49.69 -13.94
N HIS A 258 -11.88 -50.53 -13.56
CA HIS A 258 -11.21 -51.46 -14.45
C HIS A 258 -12.19 -52.55 -14.91
N ALA A 259 -12.18 -52.81 -16.22
CA ALA A 259 -12.28 -54.12 -16.84
C ALA A 259 -11.64 -54.01 -18.23
#